data_AF-A0A928Y0Q3-F1
#
_entry.id   AF-A0A928Y0Q3-F1
#
_cell.length_a   1.000
_cell.length_b   1.000
_cell.length_c   1.000
_cell.angle_alpha   90.00
_cell.angle_beta   90.00
_cell.angle_gamma   90.00
#
_symmetry.space_group_name_H-M   'P 1'
#
loop_
_entity.id
_entity.type
_entity.pdbx_description
1 polymer ?
#
loop_
_entity_poly.entity_id
_entity_poly.type
_entity_poly.pdbx_seq_one_letter_code
_entity_poly.pdbx_strand_id
1 'polypeptide(L)'
;MFRNSLLTLLTVIGLQFGLILGGSIVIESVFAIPGMGSWAASGVANRDYPAVQAVTVTIAGAFMLVTLLVDIAYAWIDPRIRY
;
A
#
# COMPACT_ATOMS: atom_id res chain seq x y z
N MET A 1 -22.76 -5.53 -12.52
CA MET A 1 -22.55 -5.14 -11.10
C MET A 1 -21.07 -5.09 -10.70
N PHE A 2 -20.17 -5.84 -11.34
CA PHE A 2 -18.75 -5.99 -10.97
C PHE A 2 -17.82 -4.78 -11.10
N ARG A 3 -18.16 -3.75 -11.89
CA ARG A 3 -17.27 -2.59 -12.09
C ARG A 3 -17.12 -1.70 -10.84
N ASN A 4 -18.11 -1.68 -9.96
CA ASN A 4 -18.11 -0.83 -8.77
C ASN A 4 -17.44 -1.49 -7.55
N SER A 5 -17.40 -2.82 -7.51
CA SER A 5 -16.76 -3.58 -6.42
C SER A 5 -15.24 -3.46 -6.45
N LEU A 6 -14.63 -3.41 -7.64
CA LEU A 6 -13.18 -3.23 -7.79
C LEU A 6 -12.72 -1.87 -7.26
N LEU A 7 -13.49 -0.82 -7.55
CA LEU A 7 -13.21 0.56 -7.11
C LEU A 7 -13.35 0.69 -5.58
N THR A 8 -14.33 -0.01 -5.00
CA THR A 8 -14.54 -0.11 -3.54
C THR A 8 -13.42 -0.91 -2.85
N LEU A 9 -12.99 -2.03 -3.45
CA LEU A 9 -11.85 -2.83 -2.95
C LEU A 9 -10.56 -2.01 -2.95
N LEU A 10 -10.29 -1.28 -4.04
CA LEU A 10 -9.12 -0.41 -4.15
C LEU A 10 -9.09 0.65 -3.04
N THR A 11 -10.24 1.27 -2.76
CA THR A 11 -10.35 2.28 -1.69
C THR A 11 -10.18 1.66 -0.30
N VAL A 12 -10.76 0.49 -0.05
CA VAL A 12 -10.62 -0.21 1.24
C VAL A 12 -9.18 -0.65 1.49
N ILE A 13 -8.52 -1.23 0.48
CA ILE A 13 -7.11 -1.64 0.59
C ILE A 13 -6.22 -0.41 0.81
N GLY A 14 -6.45 0.70 0.08
CA GLY A 14 -5.69 1.93 0.25
C GLY A 14 -5.82 2.51 1.68
N LEU A 15 -7.04 2.51 2.24
CA LEU A 15 -7.30 2.92 3.61
C LEU A 15 -6.59 2.02 4.64
N GLN A 16 -6.68 0.69 4.47
CA GLN A 16 -5.99 -0.26 5.34
C GLN A 16 -4.46 -0.14 5.26
N PHE A 17 -3.92 0.10 4.07
CA PHE A 17 -2.47 0.29 3.89
C PHE A 17 -1.97 1.53 4.64
N GLY A 18 -2.71 2.65 4.55
CA GLY A 18 -2.40 3.86 5.30
C GLY A 18 -2.44 3.66 6.81
N LEU A 19 -3.43 2.91 7.31
CA LEU A 19 -3.53 2.56 8.72
C LEU A 19 -2.37 1.69 9.20
N ILE A 20 -1.98 0.68 8.42
CA ILE A 20 -0.89 -0.23 8.77
C ILE A 20 0.46 0.49 8.72
N LEU A 21 0.71 1.34 7.72
CA LEU A 21 1.92 2.15 7.64
C LEU A 21 2.03 3.13 8.82
N GLY A 22 0.94 3.83 9.15
CA GLY A 22 0.90 4.72 10.32
C GLY A 22 1.16 3.97 11.62
N GLY A 23 0.54 2.81 11.79
CA GLY A 23 0.79 1.91 12.93
C GLY A 23 2.24 1.41 13.00
N SER A 24 2.84 1.05 11.86
CA SER A 24 4.23 0.59 11.76
C SER A 24 5.21 1.67 12.21
N ILE A 25 5.02 2.93 11.81
CA ILE A 25 5.88 4.06 12.22
C ILE A 25 5.83 4.25 13.74
N VAL A 26 4.64 4.14 14.35
CA VAL A 26 4.48 4.25 15.81
C VAL A 26 5.19 3.10 16.51
N ILE A 27 5.06 1.87 16.02
CA ILE A 27 5.74 0.70 16.62
C ILE A 27 7.27 0.83 16.46
N GLU A 28 7.76 1.21 15.28
CA GLU A 28 9.19 1.41 15.01
C GLU A 28 9.81 2.48 15.93
N SER A 29 9.09 3.59 16.15
CA SER A 29 9.55 4.66 17.05
C SER A 29 9.48 4.30 18.53
N VAL A 30 8.43 3.59 18.97
CA VAL A 30 8.28 3.15 20.38
C VAL A 30 9.32 2.11 20.76
N PHE A 31 9.64 1.16 19.86
CA PHE A 31 10.60 0.10 20.12
C PHE A 31 12.04 0.40 19.64
N ALA A 32 12.28 1.59 19.08
CA ALA A 32 13.56 2.00 18.47
C ALA A 32 14.11 0.98 17.44
N ILE A 33 13.21 0.32 16.69
CA ILE A 33 13.58 -0.66 15.67
C ILE A 33 13.76 0.08 14.33
N PRO A 34 14.92 -0.05 13.66
CA PRO A 34 15.12 0.58 12.36
C PRO A 34 14.26 -0.10 11.31
N GLY A 35 13.26 0.62 10.81
CA GLY A 35 12.38 0.17 9.74
C GLY A 35 12.19 1.23 8.64
N MET A 36 11.50 0.84 7.57
CA MET A 36 11.24 1.73 6.44
C MET A 36 10.33 2.90 6.82
N GLY A 37 9.45 2.73 7.81
CA GLY A 37 8.57 3.79 8.30
C GLY A 37 9.34 4.89 9.03
N SER A 38 10.29 4.52 9.89
CA SER A 38 11.17 5.44 10.61
C SER A 38 12.12 6.20 9.67
N TRP A 39 12.60 5.53 8.61
CA TRP A 39 13.38 6.16 7.53
C TRP A 39 12.55 7.15 6.71
N ALA A 40 11.29 6.83 6.43
CA ALA A 40 10.38 7.76 5.77
C ALA A 40 10.11 8.99 6.64
N ALA A 41 9.85 8.78 7.93
CA ALA A 41 9.55 9.83 8.89
C ALA A 41 10.75 10.78 9.10
N SER A 42 11.97 10.24 9.18
CA SER A 42 13.19 11.05 9.25
C SER A 42 13.44 11.82 7.96
N GLY A 43 13.17 11.23 6.78
CA GLY A 43 13.23 11.91 5.49
C GLY A 43 12.24 13.07 5.38
N VAL A 44 11.01 12.92 5.89
CA VAL A 44 10.02 14.01 5.97
C VAL A 44 10.51 15.11 6.94
N ALA A 45 11.03 14.74 8.11
CA ALA A 45 11.52 15.69 9.10
C ALA A 45 12.74 16.50 8.61
N ASN A 46 13.65 15.86 7.88
CA ASN A 46 14.84 16.49 7.30
C ASN A 46 14.57 17.16 5.94
N ARG A 47 13.33 17.12 5.43
CA ARG A 47 12.95 17.59 4.08
C ARG A 47 13.79 16.96 2.96
N ASP A 48 14.24 15.72 3.16
CA ASP A 48 14.88 14.94 2.13
C ASP A 48 13.81 14.40 1.16
N TYR A 49 13.46 15.24 0.17
CA TYR A 49 12.57 14.89 -0.92
C TYR A 49 12.92 13.55 -1.61
N PRO A 50 14.20 13.18 -1.83
CA PRO A 50 14.54 11.88 -2.42
C PRO A 50 14.12 10.69 -1.56
N ALA A 51 14.25 10.78 -0.23
CA ALA A 51 13.89 9.71 0.69
C ALA A 51 12.36 9.52 0.74
N VAL A 52 11.60 10.62 0.82
CA VAL A 52 10.13 10.59 0.78
C VAL A 52 9.63 10.04 -0.55
N GLN A 53 10.25 10.46 -1.66
CA GLN A 53 9.89 9.98 -2.98
C GLN A 53 10.19 8.50 -3.16
N ALA A 54 11.35 8.00 -2.67
CA ALA A 54 11.69 6.59 -2.72
C ALA A 54 10.64 5.73 -1.99
N VAL A 55 10.28 6.12 -0.77
CA VAL A 55 9.26 5.42 0.02
C VAL A 55 7.90 5.46 -0.67
N THR A 56 7.51 6.61 -1.23
CA THR A 56 6.24 6.76 -1.94
C THR A 56 6.16 5.84 -3.16
N VAL A 57 7.23 5.78 -3.98
CA VAL A 57 7.29 4.92 -5.17
C VAL A 57 7.29 3.45 -4.78
N THR A 58 8.01 3.06 -3.72
CA THR A 58 8.01 1.68 -3.22
C THR A 58 6.61 1.24 -2.78
N ILE A 59 5.91 2.07 -2.00
CA ILE A 59 4.54 1.78 -1.55
C ILE A 59 3.59 1.74 -2.74
N ALA A 60 3.68 2.70 -3.66
CA ALA A 60 2.85 2.73 -4.86
C ALA A 60 3.06 1.48 -5.73
N GLY A 61 4.31 1.05 -5.92
CA GLY A 61 4.65 -0.16 -6.66
C GLY A 61 4.11 -1.43 -5.98
N ALA A 62 4.28 -1.56 -4.67
CA ALA A 62 3.73 -2.67 -3.90
C ALA A 62 2.19 -2.73 -3.99
N PHE A 63 1.53 -1.57 -3.89
CA PHE A 63 0.08 -1.47 -4.03
C PHE A 63 -0.39 -1.90 -5.43
N MET A 64 0.33 -1.48 -6.47
CA MET A 64 0.04 -1.87 -7.85
C MET A 64 0.19 -3.38 -8.05
N LEU A 65 1.22 -4.00 -7.45
CA LEU A 65 1.42 -5.45 -7.47
C LEU A 65 0.29 -6.20 -6.76
N VAL A 66 -0.11 -5.75 -5.57
CA VAL A 66 -1.22 -6.37 -4.83
C VAL A 66 -2.52 -6.28 -5.63
N THR A 67 -2.80 -5.10 -6.21
CA THR A 67 -3.98 -4.88 -7.04
C THR A 67 -3.97 -5.81 -8.26
N LEU A 68 -2.83 -5.95 -8.94
CA LEU A 68 -2.66 -6.87 -10.06
C LEU A 68 -2.89 -8.34 -9.65
N LEU A 69 -2.36 -8.76 -8.49
CA LEU A 69 -2.60 -10.10 -7.96
C LEU A 69 -4.07 -10.35 -7.67
N VAL A 70 -4.77 -9.36 -7.12
CA VAL A 70 -6.21 -9.42 -6.89
C VAL A 70 -6.96 -9.56 -8.22
N ASP A 71 -6.61 -8.78 -9.23
CA ASP A 71 -7.23 -8.88 -10.57
C ASP A 71 -7.00 -10.26 -11.21
N ILE A 72 -5.79 -10.82 -11.09
CA ILE A 72 -5.46 -12.17 -11.57
C ILE A 72 -6.25 -13.23 -10.81
N ALA A 73 -6.34 -13.12 -9.47
CA ALA A 73 -7.10 -14.04 -8.64
C ALA A 73 -8.60 -14.00 -9.00
N TYR A 74 -9.16 -12.82 -9.23
CA TYR A 74 -10.53 -12.67 -9.73
C TYR A 74 -10.72 -13.28 -11.11
N ALA A 75 -9.78 -13.07 -12.04
CA ALA A 75 -9.83 -13.68 -13.36
C ALA A 75 -9.76 -15.21 -13.33
N TRP A 76 -9.07 -15.79 -12.34
CA TRP A 76 -8.96 -17.24 -12.15
C TRP A 76 -10.17 -17.85 -11.43
N ILE A 77 -10.71 -17.15 -10.42
CA ILE A 77 -11.80 -17.67 -9.57
C ILE A 77 -13.17 -17.52 -10.24
N ASP A 78 -13.35 -16.57 -11.17
CA ASP A 78 -14.67 -16.31 -11.76
C ASP A 78 -14.79 -16.85 -13.21
N PRO A 79 -15.32 -18.08 -13.40
CA PRO A 79 -15.61 -18.63 -14.73
C PRO A 79 -16.79 -17.94 -15.44
N ARG A 80 -17.43 -16.92 -14.84
CA ARG A 80 -18.58 -16.19 -15.41
C ARG A 80 -18.23 -14.98 -16.28
N ILE A 81 -16.95 -14.59 -16.40
CA ILE A 81 -16.52 -13.49 -17.29
C ILE A 81 -16.57 -13.92 -18.78
N ARG A 82 -16.84 -15.19 -19.06
CA ARG A 82 -17.01 -15.75 -20.40
C ARG A 82 -18.50 -15.80 -20.80
N TYR A 83 -19.14 -14.66 -20.99
CA TYR A 83 -20.26 -14.49 -21.92
C TYR A 83 -20.38 -13.03 -22.37
#